data_AF-A0A535XTE9-F1
#
_entry.id   AF-A0A535XTE9-F1
#
_cell.length_a   1.000
_cell.length_b   1.000
_cell.length_c   1.000
_cell.angle_alpha   90.00
_cell.angle_beta   90.00
_cell.angle_gamma   90.00
#
_symmetry.space_group_name_H-M   'P 1'
#
loop_
_entity.id
_entity.type
_entity.pdbx_description
1 polymer ?
#
loop_
_entity_poly.entity_id
_entity_poly.type
_entity_poly.pdbx_seq_one_letter_code
_entity_poly.pdbx_strand_id
1 'polypeptide(L)'
;MRLEPICEMQLSYQGGFSLVKPYGGEEGSGYGHGDGRAEGPRLSGAVQWANHPRRRSDGRMLPNAGGLVTMEDGAKVTFVMQGRTVFGQNAKGERVGGQNIVMWFEADDERYKWLNDAMCVVEGVIAGLGAIRFRVFECVNEFIAES
;
A
#
# COMPACT_ATOMS: atom_id res chain seq x y z
N MET A 1 2.69 -21.64 3.34
CA MET A 1 2.98 -20.20 3.13
C MET A 1 2.97 -19.54 4.48
N ARG A 2 3.99 -18.72 4.73
CA ARG A 2 4.23 -18.03 6.00
C ARG A 2 4.35 -16.53 5.75
N LEU A 3 3.92 -15.71 6.71
CA LEU A 3 4.05 -14.26 6.62
C LEU A 3 5.22 -13.78 7.46
N GLU A 4 6.18 -13.10 6.84
CA GLU A 4 7.29 -12.45 7.53
C GLU A 4 7.15 -10.93 7.48
N PRO A 5 7.28 -10.22 8.62
CA PRO A 5 7.16 -8.76 8.62
C PRO A 5 8.35 -8.11 7.90
N ILE A 6 8.06 -7.15 7.02
CA ILE A 6 9.07 -6.31 6.36
C ILE A 6 9.14 -4.94 7.04
N CYS A 7 8.02 -4.23 7.10
CA CYS A 7 7.90 -2.89 7.68
C CYS A 7 6.45 -2.53 7.99
N GLU A 8 6.28 -1.46 8.78
CA GLU A 8 5.05 -0.69 8.84
C GLU A 8 5.21 0.58 7.98
N MET A 9 4.16 0.97 7.27
CA MET A 9 4.12 2.25 6.54
C MET A 9 3.05 3.16 7.12
N GLN A 10 3.42 4.42 7.35
CA GLN A 10 2.50 5.49 7.73
C GLN A 10 2.46 6.50 6.59
N LEU A 11 1.31 6.62 5.93
CA LEU A 11 1.15 7.44 4.72
C LEU A 11 0.05 8.48 4.91
N SER A 12 0.15 9.56 4.15
CA SER A 12 -0.85 10.62 4.09
C SER A 12 -1.02 11.12 2.66
N TYR A 13 -2.25 11.48 2.27
CA TYR A 13 -2.49 12.19 1.02
C TYR A 13 -2.08 13.66 1.15
N GLN A 14 -1.40 14.17 0.14
CA GLN A 14 -1.15 15.59 -0.06
C GLN A 14 -2.22 16.16 -1.00
N GLY A 15 -2.74 17.35 -0.70
CA GLY A 15 -3.69 18.04 -1.58
C GLY A 15 -5.06 17.36 -1.73
N GLY A 16 -5.34 16.30 -0.98
CA GLY A 16 -6.63 15.60 -0.95
C GLY A 16 -6.76 14.48 -2.00
N PHE A 17 -8.01 14.10 -2.27
CA PHE A 17 -8.36 13.00 -3.16
C PHE A 17 -9.39 13.45 -4.18
N SER A 18 -9.12 13.22 -5.46
CA SER A 18 -10.06 13.52 -6.55
C SER A 18 -10.80 12.26 -6.96
N LEU A 19 -12.10 12.37 -7.24
CA LEU A 19 -12.91 11.30 -7.82
C LEU A 19 -13.70 11.85 -9.00
N VAL A 20 -13.40 11.36 -10.20
CA VAL A 20 -14.09 11.69 -11.44
C VAL A 20 -15.12 10.62 -11.74
N LYS A 21 -16.39 11.02 -11.85
CA LYS A 21 -17.53 10.15 -12.18
C LYS A 21 -18.00 10.43 -13.61
N PRO A 22 -17.36 9.82 -14.65
CA PRO A 22 -17.56 10.22 -16.05
C PRO A 22 -18.99 10.06 -16.56
N TYR A 23 -19.75 9.13 -15.98
CA TYR A 23 -21.14 8.84 -16.38
C TYR A 23 -22.17 9.29 -15.32
N GLY A 24 -21.76 10.09 -14.33
CA GLY A 24 -22.64 10.59 -13.26
C GLY A 24 -23.12 9.54 -12.23
N GLY A 25 -22.79 8.26 -12.42
CA GLY A 25 -23.14 7.18 -11.49
C GLY A 25 -22.25 7.09 -10.24
N GLU A 26 -22.32 5.97 -9.53
CA GLU A 26 -21.50 5.75 -8.33
C GLU A 26 -20.05 5.39 -8.62
N GLU A 27 -19.78 4.88 -9.82
CA GLU A 27 -18.44 4.51 -10.27
C GLU A 27 -17.62 5.73 -10.69
N GLY A 28 -16.31 5.63 -10.50
CA GLY A 28 -15.40 6.70 -10.89
C GLY A 28 -13.94 6.31 -10.81
N SER A 29 -13.11 7.10 -11.48
CA SER A 29 -11.67 7.03 -11.42
C SER A 29 -11.17 8.06 -10.42
N GLY A 30 -10.32 7.63 -9.50
CA GLY A 30 -9.71 8.48 -8.50
C GLY A 30 -8.28 8.84 -8.85
N TYR A 31 -7.79 9.90 -8.23
CA TYR A 31 -6.38 10.24 -8.18
C TYR A 31 -6.05 10.88 -6.83
N GLY A 32 -4.90 10.53 -6.29
CA GLY A 32 -4.28 11.22 -5.17
C GLY A 32 -2.83 10.82 -5.05
N HIS A 33 -2.03 11.67 -4.41
CA HIS A 33 -0.64 11.41 -4.13
C HIS A 33 -0.31 11.82 -2.70
N GLY A 34 0.85 11.42 -2.21
CA GLY A 34 1.39 12.02 -1.02
C GLY A 34 2.68 11.37 -0.54
N ASP A 35 2.90 11.48 0.76
CA ASP A 35 4.16 11.13 1.40
C ASP A 35 3.92 10.30 2.66
N GLY A 36 5.00 9.73 3.17
CA GLY A 36 4.98 8.97 4.41
C GLY A 36 6.35 8.44 4.79
N ARG A 37 6.34 7.45 5.67
CA ARG A 37 7.54 6.75 6.11
C ARG A 37 7.26 5.26 6.24
N ALA A 38 8.25 4.46 5.87
CA ALA A 38 8.32 3.04 6.17
C ALA A 38 9.31 2.83 7.32
N GLU A 39 8.94 2.02 8.31
CA GLU A 39 9.76 1.70 9.47
C GLU A 39 9.73 0.19 9.70
N GLY A 40 10.89 -0.45 9.68
CA GLY A 40 10.99 -1.89 9.83
C GLY A 40 12.44 -2.37 9.84
N PRO A 41 12.69 -3.59 10.34
CA PRO A 41 14.04 -4.14 10.42
C PRO A 41 14.66 -4.44 9.05
N ARG A 42 13.83 -4.65 8.02
CA ARG A 42 14.27 -5.00 6.65
C ARG A 42 14.11 -3.85 5.64
N LEU A 43 13.30 -2.86 5.96
CA LEU A 43 12.99 -1.72 5.09
C LEU A 43 12.63 -0.51 5.96
N SER A 44 13.45 0.55 5.90
CA SER A 44 13.23 1.82 6.63
C SER A 44 13.62 2.99 5.75
N GLY A 45 12.71 3.94 5.56
CA GLY A 45 12.95 5.06 4.65
C GLY A 45 11.74 5.98 4.45
N ALA A 46 11.98 7.12 3.78
CA ALA A 46 10.94 8.05 3.39
C ALA A 46 10.16 7.52 2.17
N VAL A 47 8.84 7.72 2.14
CA VAL A 47 7.96 7.23 1.09
C VAL A 47 7.32 8.39 0.34
N GLN A 48 7.33 8.32 -0.99
CA GLN A 48 6.54 9.16 -1.89
C GLN A 48 5.68 8.26 -2.77
N TRP A 49 4.40 8.58 -2.94
CA TRP A 49 3.47 7.66 -3.60
C TRP A 49 2.33 8.37 -4.32
N ALA A 50 1.76 7.67 -5.30
CA ALA A 50 0.56 8.08 -6.01
C ALA A 50 -0.40 6.90 -6.16
N ASN A 51 -1.69 7.19 -6.28
CA ASN A 51 -2.76 6.21 -6.37
C ASN A 51 -3.77 6.64 -7.44
N HIS A 52 -4.15 5.68 -8.28
CA HIS A 52 -5.16 5.82 -9.33
C HIS A 52 -6.31 4.83 -9.07
N PRO A 53 -7.04 4.96 -7.95
CA PRO A 53 -7.99 3.94 -7.57
C PRO A 53 -9.26 4.00 -8.43
N ARG A 54 -9.99 2.89 -8.53
CA ARG A 54 -11.37 2.89 -9.07
C ARG A 54 -12.39 2.77 -7.94
N ARG A 55 -13.42 3.60 -7.94
CA ARG A 55 -14.63 3.38 -7.12
C ARG A 55 -15.57 2.45 -7.86
N ARG A 56 -15.97 1.36 -7.22
CA ARG A 56 -16.98 0.41 -7.73
C ARG A 56 -18.35 0.75 -7.15
N SER A 57 -19.41 0.40 -7.87
CA SER A 57 -20.81 0.66 -7.51
C SER A 57 -21.25 0.08 -6.16
N ASP A 58 -20.57 -0.95 -5.64
CA ASP A 58 -20.77 -1.50 -4.29
C ASP A 58 -20.16 -0.62 -3.17
N GLY A 59 -19.64 0.56 -3.52
CA GLY A 59 -19.05 1.52 -2.59
C GLY A 59 -17.64 1.17 -2.13
N ARG A 60 -16.96 0.23 -2.78
CA ARG A 60 -15.57 -0.15 -2.47
C ARG A 60 -14.61 0.63 -3.37
N MET A 61 -13.40 0.84 -2.86
CA MET A 61 -12.30 1.36 -3.67
C MET A 61 -11.39 0.21 -4.10
N LEU A 62 -10.82 0.34 -5.29
CA LEU A 62 -9.80 -0.53 -5.85
C LEU A 62 -8.50 0.27 -5.94
N PRO A 63 -7.66 0.31 -4.88
CA PRO A 63 -6.34 0.89 -4.96
C PRO A 63 -5.53 0.34 -6.14
N ASN A 64 -4.86 1.24 -6.84
CA ASN A 64 -3.84 0.93 -7.83
C ASN A 64 -2.78 2.02 -7.70
N ALA A 65 -1.79 1.75 -6.87
CA ALA A 65 -0.85 2.73 -6.40
C ALA A 65 0.58 2.26 -6.60
N GLY A 66 1.50 3.20 -6.57
CA GLY A 66 2.91 2.93 -6.58
C GLY A 66 3.69 4.13 -6.08
N GLY A 67 4.97 3.91 -5.81
CA GLY A 67 5.79 4.92 -5.21
C GLY A 67 7.25 4.55 -5.14
N LEU A 68 7.97 5.38 -4.39
CA LEU A 68 9.40 5.28 -4.14
C LEU A 68 9.63 5.32 -2.64
N VAL A 69 10.41 4.36 -2.14
CA VAL A 69 11.04 4.41 -0.83
C VAL A 69 12.49 4.87 -1.03
N THR A 70 12.87 5.97 -0.38
CA THR A 70 14.27 6.37 -0.24
C THR A 70 14.75 5.90 1.12
N MET A 71 15.60 4.87 1.12
CA MET A 71 16.13 4.22 2.32
C MET A 71 17.05 5.17 3.08
N GLU A 72 17.20 4.93 4.38
CA GLU A 72 18.08 5.72 5.26
C GLU A 72 19.56 5.67 4.83
N ASP A 73 19.97 4.59 4.17
CA ASP A 73 21.31 4.40 3.61
C ASP A 73 21.46 4.91 2.16
N GLY A 74 20.44 5.62 1.65
CA GLY A 74 20.41 6.24 0.33
C GLY A 74 19.97 5.34 -0.82
N ALA A 75 19.74 4.03 -0.60
CA ALA A 75 19.19 3.16 -1.62
C ALA A 75 17.76 3.57 -2.02
N LYS A 76 17.37 3.24 -3.24
CA LYS A 76 16.03 3.54 -3.78
C LYS A 76 15.32 2.24 -4.13
N VAL A 77 14.08 2.13 -3.68
CA VAL A 77 13.23 0.97 -3.97
C VAL A 77 11.87 1.47 -4.43
N THR A 78 11.44 1.07 -5.62
CA THR A 78 10.08 1.38 -6.08
C THR A 78 9.12 0.33 -5.57
N PHE A 79 7.84 0.66 -5.52
CA PHE A 79 6.81 -0.33 -5.26
C PHE A 79 5.56 -0.07 -6.10
N VAL A 80 4.82 -1.14 -6.34
CA VAL A 80 3.46 -1.11 -6.86
C VAL A 80 2.56 -1.91 -5.95
N MET A 81 1.32 -1.48 -5.80
CA MET A 81 0.34 -2.15 -4.97
C MET A 81 -1.07 -2.06 -5.55
N GLN A 82 -1.81 -3.14 -5.40
CA GLN A 82 -3.20 -3.26 -5.84
C GLN A 82 -4.03 -3.97 -4.79
N GLY A 83 -5.33 -3.67 -4.73
CA GLY A 83 -6.17 -4.36 -3.77
C GLY A 83 -7.58 -3.82 -3.66
N ARG A 84 -8.11 -3.90 -2.44
CA ARG A 84 -9.47 -3.49 -2.13
C ARG A 84 -9.55 -2.75 -0.80
N THR A 85 -10.19 -1.58 -0.82
CA THR A 85 -10.67 -0.90 0.38
C THR A 85 -12.07 -1.38 0.70
N VAL A 86 -12.25 -1.95 1.89
CA VAL A 86 -13.54 -2.35 2.45
C VAL A 86 -13.91 -1.41 3.59
N PHE A 87 -15.01 -0.68 3.45
CA PHE A 87 -15.45 0.25 4.48
C PHE A 87 -16.32 -0.43 5.54
N GLY A 88 -16.07 -0.08 6.80
CA GLY A 88 -16.81 -0.55 7.97
C GLY A 88 -16.69 0.42 9.14
N GLN A 89 -17.01 -0.06 10.34
CA GLN A 89 -16.81 0.67 11.59
C GLN A 89 -15.75 -0.04 12.44
N ASN A 90 -14.93 0.73 13.16
CA ASN A 90 -14.03 0.17 14.16
C ASN A 90 -14.77 -0.08 15.50
N ALA A 91 -14.07 -0.59 16.51
CA ALA A 91 -14.64 -0.87 17.83
C ALA A 91 -15.21 0.37 18.56
N LYS A 92 -14.86 1.58 18.11
CA LYS A 92 -15.37 2.86 18.63
C LYS A 92 -16.53 3.41 17.80
N GLY A 93 -17.00 2.70 16.78
CA GLY A 93 -18.08 3.13 15.87
C GLY A 93 -17.63 4.10 14.76
N GLU A 94 -16.34 4.38 14.63
CA GLU A 94 -15.81 5.32 13.63
C GLU A 94 -15.70 4.64 12.27
N ARG A 95 -16.08 5.35 11.20
CA ARG A 95 -15.95 4.83 9.84
C ARG A 95 -14.48 4.71 9.43
N VAL A 96 -14.09 3.51 9.00
CA VAL A 96 -12.73 3.19 8.56
C VAL A 96 -12.76 2.42 7.24
N GLY A 97 -11.66 2.46 6.49
CA GLY A 97 -11.45 1.62 5.31
C GLY A 97 -10.37 0.58 5.56
N GLY A 98 -10.76 -0.68 5.76
CA GLY A 98 -9.81 -1.80 5.80
C GLY A 98 -9.18 -2.03 4.43
N GLN A 99 -7.89 -2.35 4.42
CA GLN A 99 -7.06 -2.45 3.22
C GLN A 99 -6.60 -3.90 3.05
N ASN A 100 -7.05 -4.52 1.96
CA ASN A 100 -6.61 -5.86 1.55
C ASN A 100 -5.80 -5.68 0.27
N ILE A 101 -4.47 -5.68 0.39
CA ILE A 101 -3.56 -5.24 -0.67
C ILE A 101 -2.47 -6.29 -0.91
N VAL A 102 -2.06 -6.43 -2.16
CA VAL A 102 -0.83 -7.10 -2.58
C VAL A 102 0.14 -6.03 -3.08
N MET A 103 1.42 -6.19 -2.76
CA MET A 103 2.48 -5.24 -3.06
C MET A 103 3.71 -5.98 -3.60
N TRP A 104 4.40 -5.33 -4.53
CA TRP A 104 5.69 -5.75 -5.05
C TRP A 104 6.65 -4.58 -5.03
N PHE A 105 7.93 -4.90 -4.91
CA PHE A 105 9.02 -3.94 -4.86
C PHE A 105 9.98 -4.20 -6.01
N GLU A 106 10.69 -3.15 -6.45
CA GLU A 106 11.84 -3.30 -7.35
C GLU A 106 13.04 -2.54 -6.79
N ALA A 107 14.20 -3.18 -6.80
CA ALA A 107 15.46 -2.66 -6.29
C ALA A 107 16.63 -3.03 -7.21
N ASP A 108 17.53 -2.07 -7.44
CA ASP A 108 18.78 -2.26 -8.17
C ASP A 108 19.99 -2.48 -7.23
N ASP A 109 19.95 -1.89 -6.04
CA ASP A 109 20.97 -2.05 -5.00
C ASP A 109 21.01 -3.50 -4.48
N GLU A 110 22.22 -4.10 -4.49
CA GLU A 110 22.45 -5.50 -4.07
C GLU A 110 21.89 -5.82 -2.68
N ARG A 111 21.90 -4.87 -1.74
CA ARG A 111 21.39 -5.07 -0.37
C ARG A 111 19.88 -5.36 -0.35
N TYR A 112 19.16 -4.91 -1.38
CA TYR A 112 17.70 -4.94 -1.45
C TYR A 112 17.18 -5.79 -2.60
N LYS A 113 18.04 -6.42 -3.42
CA LYS A 113 17.60 -7.26 -4.55
C LYS A 113 16.68 -8.41 -4.19
N TRP A 114 16.75 -8.91 -2.95
CA TRP A 114 15.82 -9.94 -2.45
C TRP A 114 14.35 -9.49 -2.55
N LEU A 115 14.07 -8.18 -2.55
CA LEU A 115 12.73 -7.63 -2.71
C LEU A 115 12.12 -7.90 -4.09
N ASN A 116 12.96 -8.11 -5.11
CA ASN A 116 12.50 -8.35 -6.49
C ASN A 116 11.74 -9.69 -6.62
N ASP A 117 12.05 -10.66 -5.76
CA ASP A 117 11.42 -11.98 -5.73
C ASP A 117 10.32 -12.07 -4.65
N ALA A 118 10.17 -11.04 -3.83
CA ALA A 118 9.23 -11.01 -2.72
C ALA A 118 7.81 -10.61 -3.18
N MET A 119 6.84 -11.52 -3.04
CA MET A 119 5.42 -11.17 -3.07
C MET A 119 4.99 -10.71 -1.70
N CYS A 120 4.50 -9.48 -1.57
CA CYS A 120 4.08 -8.93 -0.28
C CYS A 120 2.56 -8.85 -0.16
N VAL A 121 2.04 -9.17 1.02
CA VAL A 121 0.65 -8.88 1.41
C VAL A 121 0.63 -7.77 2.44
N VAL A 122 -0.41 -6.95 2.37
CA VAL A 122 -0.55 -5.78 3.22
C VAL A 122 -1.92 -5.82 3.90
N GLU A 123 -1.90 -5.79 5.23
CA GLU A 123 -3.06 -5.39 6.01
C GLU A 123 -2.94 -3.90 6.33
N GLY A 124 -4.07 -3.21 6.32
CA GLY A 124 -4.03 -1.78 6.60
C GLY A 124 -5.38 -1.17 6.92
N VAL A 125 -5.31 0.09 7.32
CA VAL A 125 -6.48 0.91 7.61
C VAL A 125 -6.26 2.33 7.11
N ILE A 126 -7.30 2.90 6.52
CA ILE A 126 -7.44 4.35 6.32
C ILE A 126 -8.48 4.89 7.31
N ALA A 127 -8.13 5.96 8.02
CA ALA A 127 -8.96 6.59 9.04
C ALA A 127 -8.85 8.12 8.98
N GLY A 128 -9.84 8.83 9.56
CA GLY A 128 -9.84 10.28 9.68
C GLY A 128 -9.65 11.01 8.35
N LEU A 129 -8.75 12.00 8.32
CA LEU A 129 -8.43 12.85 7.15
C LEU A 129 -7.56 12.14 6.09
N GLY A 130 -7.64 10.81 5.98
CA GLY A 130 -6.82 10.02 5.06
C GLY A 130 -5.47 9.62 5.63
N ALA A 131 -5.38 9.49 6.95
CA ALA A 131 -4.23 8.85 7.60
C ALA A 131 -4.27 7.35 7.30
N ILE A 132 -3.19 6.83 6.73
CA ILE A 132 -3.07 5.44 6.30
C ILE A 132 -1.99 4.76 7.12
N ARG A 133 -2.30 3.56 7.62
CA ARG A 133 -1.32 2.67 8.25
C ARG A 133 -1.37 1.31 7.59
N PHE A 134 -0.21 0.84 7.15
CA PHE A 134 0.00 -0.48 6.56
C PHE A 134 0.99 -1.28 7.38
N ARG A 135 0.78 -2.59 7.43
CA ARG A 135 1.81 -3.56 7.77
C ARG A 135 2.08 -4.41 6.55
N VAL A 136 3.33 -4.45 6.14
CA VAL A 136 3.77 -5.15 4.94
C VAL A 136 4.47 -6.43 5.35
N PHE A 137 4.01 -7.55 4.79
CA PHE A 137 4.56 -8.87 5.04
C PHE A 137 5.00 -9.50 3.74
N GLU A 138 6.18 -10.12 3.74
CA GLU A 138 6.57 -11.08 2.72
C GLU A 138 5.70 -12.33 2.87
N CYS A 139 5.08 -12.77 1.78
CA CYS A 139 4.41 -14.06 1.72
C CYS A 139 5.40 -15.11 1.21
N VAL A 140 6.07 -15.78 2.15
CA VAL A 140 7.11 -16.77 1.84
C VAL A 140 6.47 -18.02 1.26
N ASN A 141 6.86 -18.34 0.02
CA ASN A 141 6.51 -19.59 -0.63
C ASN A 141 7.49 -20.69 -0.21
N GLU A 142 7.07 -21.48 0.78
CA GLU A 142 7.89 -22.54 1.35
C GLU A 142 8.18 -23.69 0.36
N PHE A 143 7.35 -23.87 -0.66
CA PHE A 143 7.61 -24.90 -1.68
C PHE A 143 8.79 -24.59 -2.59
N ILE A 144 9.17 -23.31 -2.76
CA ILE A 144 10.38 -22.94 -3.52
C ILE A 144 11.63 -23.38 -2.76
N ALA A 145 11.60 -23.30 -1.42
CA ALA A 145 12.74 -23.70 -0.59
C ALA A 145 12.91 -25.23 -0.51
N GLU A 146 11.86 -26.00 -0.81
CA GLU A 146 11.86 -27.46 -0.80
C GLU A 146 12.14 -28.09 -2.18
N SER A 147 12.14 -27.29 -3.25
CA SER A 147 12.28 -27.75 -4.65
C SER A 147 13.70 -27.76 -5.19
#